data_AF-A0A4R0XC09-F1
#
_entry.id   AF-A0A4R0XC09-F1
#
_cell.length_a   1.000
_cell.length_b   1.000
_cell.length_c   1.000
_cell.angle_alpha   90.00
_cell.angle_beta   90.00
_cell.angle_gamma   90.00
#
_symmetry.space_group_name_H-M   'P 1'
#
loop_
_entity.id
_entity.type
_entity.pdbx_description
1 polymer ?
#
loop_
_entity_poly.entity_id
_entity_poly.type
_entity_poly.pdbx_seq_one_letter_code
_entity_poly.pdbx_strand_id
1 'polypeptide(L)'
;MATSRLVSMLLMLQVKGRVTAQALADEFNVSIRTVYRDIDQLSAAGVPVYADRGPGGGFALLDGYRAKLTGITRAEAETLSIAGLTGAASDLGLSEQLRAAQVKLVTALPDAAPDTSRIGSRLHIDPVGWYQRPSPTPWLTMLAGAVWEQKRISMQYRTWNASGENEGVRVRDPLGLVLKGGEWYLVTRVRTQLRTYRVSSIAQLTVHDETFERPEDFDLRDEWTAAVASFETSLLKHTARLRLSPEGMTRLHRLGAVAVEQAHIAPPSEQDGWQEVTLPVEQLGYAAEQLLGLAGHVEVLDPPELRERLRKLGEQIATLNAG
;
A
#
# COMPACT_ATOMS: atom_id res chain seq x y z
N MET A 1 2.53 -19.91 22.66
CA MET A 1 2.10 -19.90 24.08
C MET A 1 3.21 -19.49 25.06
N ALA A 2 4.47 -19.95 24.90
CA ALA A 2 5.56 -19.55 25.81
C ALA A 2 5.89 -18.04 25.72
N THR A 3 5.99 -17.48 24.51
CA THR A 3 6.37 -16.07 24.30
C THR A 3 5.35 -15.08 24.86
N SER A 4 4.04 -15.36 24.71
CA SER A 4 2.98 -14.52 25.28
C SER A 4 2.99 -14.51 26.80
N ARG A 5 3.33 -15.64 27.44
CA ARG A 5 3.43 -15.74 28.90
C ARG A 5 4.62 -14.97 29.46
N LEU A 6 5.79 -15.01 28.79
CA LEU A 6 6.97 -14.25 29.20
C LEU A 6 6.69 -12.74 29.22
N VAL A 7 6.01 -12.23 28.18
CA VAL A 7 5.60 -10.82 28.11
C VAL A 7 4.63 -10.46 29.23
N SER A 8 3.63 -11.31 29.50
CA SER A 8 2.69 -11.06 30.61
C SER A 8 3.37 -11.11 31.99
N MET A 9 4.31 -12.04 32.21
CA MET A 9 5.12 -12.10 33.43
C MET A 9 5.94 -10.83 33.64
N LEU A 10 6.58 -10.34 32.56
CA LEU A 10 7.34 -9.08 32.59
C LEU A 10 6.47 -7.89 33.00
N LEU A 11 5.30 -7.75 32.39
CA LEU A 11 4.35 -6.67 32.70
C LEU A 11 3.85 -6.75 34.15
N MET A 12 3.56 -7.95 34.64
CA MET A 12 3.12 -8.17 36.02
C MET A 12 4.19 -7.75 37.03
N LEU A 13 5.47 -8.07 36.78
CA LEU A 13 6.59 -7.64 37.62
C LEU A 13 6.77 -6.12 37.61
N GLN A 14 6.40 -5.42 36.52
CA GLN A 14 6.44 -3.94 36.48
C GLN A 14 5.32 -3.29 37.29
N VAL A 15 4.11 -3.85 37.24
CA VAL A 15 2.94 -3.29 37.92
C VAL A 15 2.96 -3.61 39.41
N LYS A 16 3.23 -4.86 39.76
CA LYS A 16 3.21 -5.34 41.16
C LYS A 16 4.57 -5.17 41.85
N GLY A 17 5.62 -4.84 41.11
CA GLY A 17 6.99 -4.64 41.59
C GLY A 17 7.67 -5.95 41.98
N ARG A 18 7.24 -6.55 43.10
CA ARG A 18 7.80 -7.80 43.63
C ARG A 18 6.71 -8.87 43.72
N VAL A 19 6.98 -10.04 43.13
CA VAL A 19 6.01 -11.14 43.06
C VAL A 19 6.70 -12.46 43.39
N THR A 20 6.06 -13.29 44.22
CA THR A 20 6.62 -14.59 44.61
C THR A 20 6.51 -15.61 43.46
N ALA A 21 7.36 -16.63 43.48
CA ALA A 21 7.28 -17.72 42.50
C ALA A 21 5.93 -18.44 42.53
N GLN A 22 5.32 -18.58 43.71
CA GLN A 22 3.99 -19.17 43.89
C GLN A 22 2.90 -18.30 43.25
N ALA A 23 2.92 -16.98 43.49
CA ALA A 23 1.93 -16.08 42.91
C ALA A 23 2.02 -16.02 41.37
N LEU A 24 3.22 -16.14 40.80
CA LEU A 24 3.40 -16.28 39.35
C LEU A 24 2.89 -17.63 38.83
N ALA A 25 3.12 -18.72 39.58
CA ALA A 25 2.64 -20.05 39.22
C ALA A 25 1.11 -20.09 39.18
N ASP A 26 0.47 -19.50 40.19
CA ASP A 26 -0.99 -19.44 40.32
C ASP A 26 -1.62 -18.54 39.24
N GLU A 27 -1.06 -17.35 39.00
CA GLU A 27 -1.58 -16.40 37.99
C GLU A 27 -1.51 -16.99 36.57
N PHE A 28 -0.41 -17.64 36.22
CA PHE A 28 -0.21 -18.18 34.87
C PHE A 28 -0.64 -19.64 34.73
N ASN A 29 -1.21 -20.23 35.78
CA ASN A 29 -1.64 -21.63 35.85
C ASN A 29 -0.55 -22.61 35.40
N VAL A 30 0.68 -22.43 35.91
CA VAL A 30 1.86 -23.24 35.60
C VAL A 30 2.55 -23.73 36.87
N SER A 31 3.45 -24.71 36.75
CA SER A 31 4.26 -25.13 37.88
C SER A 31 5.32 -24.09 38.25
N ILE A 32 5.72 -24.04 39.53
CA ILE A 32 6.83 -23.21 40.02
C ILE A 32 8.12 -23.47 39.22
N ARG A 33 8.38 -24.72 38.83
CA ARG A 33 9.52 -25.09 37.98
C ARG A 33 9.49 -24.36 36.63
N THR A 34 8.30 -24.16 36.07
CA THR A 34 8.11 -23.42 34.82
C THR A 34 8.36 -21.93 35.04
N VAL A 35 7.92 -21.37 36.17
CA VAL A 35 8.21 -19.97 36.54
C VAL A 35 9.72 -19.73 36.58
N TYR A 36 10.50 -20.57 37.26
CA TYR A 36 11.96 -20.43 37.29
C TYR A 36 12.57 -20.44 35.89
N ARG A 37 12.16 -21.40 35.04
CA ARG A 37 12.64 -21.47 33.65
C ARG A 37 12.27 -20.22 32.84
N ASP A 38 11.07 -19.69 33.04
CA ASP A 38 10.57 -18.52 32.32
C ASP A 38 11.29 -17.23 32.81
N ILE A 39 11.64 -17.13 34.10
CA ILE A 39 12.52 -16.06 34.63
C ILE A 39 13.93 -16.16 34.05
N ASP A 40 14.49 -17.37 33.94
CA ASP A 40 15.80 -17.57 33.31
C ASP A 40 15.78 -17.16 31.83
N GLN A 41 14.67 -17.42 31.11
CA GLN A 41 14.48 -16.96 29.73
C GLN A 41 14.39 -15.44 29.62
N LEU A 42 13.69 -14.77 30.54
CA LEU A 42 13.67 -13.30 30.59
C LEU A 42 15.07 -12.73 30.84
N SER A 43 15.82 -13.32 31.77
CA SER A 43 17.21 -12.94 32.05
C SER A 43 18.11 -13.13 30.82
N ALA A 44 17.99 -14.27 30.14
CA ALA A 44 18.72 -14.54 28.89
C ALA A 44 18.35 -13.58 27.75
N ALA A 45 17.14 -13.02 27.75
CA ALA A 45 16.68 -11.99 26.83
C ALA A 45 17.11 -10.56 27.23
N GLY A 46 17.96 -10.40 28.25
CA GLY A 46 18.49 -9.11 28.69
C GLY A 46 17.56 -8.33 29.63
N VAL A 47 16.52 -8.97 30.18
CA VAL A 47 15.67 -8.37 31.22
C VAL A 47 16.39 -8.47 32.57
N PRO A 48 16.64 -7.37 33.29
CA PRO A 48 17.34 -7.37 34.57
C PRO A 48 16.39 -7.76 35.71
N VAL A 49 16.02 -9.04 35.75
CA VAL A 49 15.26 -9.65 36.84
C VAL A 49 16.22 -10.09 37.94
N TYR A 50 15.91 -9.78 39.20
CA TYR A 50 16.63 -10.32 40.36
C TYR A 50 15.67 -11.11 41.26
N ALA A 51 16.24 -12.06 42.00
CA ALA A 51 15.53 -12.89 42.96
C ALA A 51 16.05 -12.60 44.36
N ASP A 52 15.15 -12.27 45.27
CA ASP A 52 15.48 -12.05 46.68
C ASP A 52 15.02 -13.24 47.53
N ARG A 53 15.87 -13.69 48.46
CA ARG A 53 15.62 -14.90 49.28
C ARG A 53 15.13 -14.53 50.68
N GLY A 54 14.06 -15.18 51.15
CA GLY A 54 13.55 -15.05 52.52
C GLY A 54 12.03 -14.97 52.60
N PRO A 55 11.45 -14.83 53.81
CA PRO A 55 10.02 -14.58 54.00
C PRO A 55 9.63 -13.25 53.34
N GLY A 56 8.75 -13.30 52.33
CA GLY A 56 8.41 -12.14 51.49
C GLY A 56 9.35 -11.89 50.30
N GLY A 57 10.29 -12.80 50.05
CA GLY A 57 11.14 -12.80 48.87
C GLY A 57 10.38 -13.13 47.58
N GLY A 58 10.99 -12.88 46.43
CA GLY A 58 10.34 -13.05 45.14
C GLY A 58 11.19 -12.50 44.00
N PHE A 59 10.60 -12.47 42.81
CA PHE A 59 11.20 -11.86 41.65
C PHE A 59 10.78 -10.40 41.56
N ALA A 60 11.72 -9.56 41.18
CA ALA A 60 11.49 -8.16 40.91
C ALA A 60 12.42 -7.68 39.79
N LEU A 61 12.04 -6.58 39.16
CA LEU A 61 12.88 -5.90 38.16
C LEU A 61 13.77 -4.88 38.87
N LEU A 62 15.01 -4.73 38.40
CA LEU A 62 15.97 -3.78 38.95
C LEU A 62 15.37 -2.35 38.97
N ASP A 63 15.58 -1.59 40.05
CA ASP A 63 14.93 -0.28 40.23
C ASP A 63 15.15 0.66 39.03
N GLY A 64 14.06 1.29 38.57
CA GLY A 64 14.07 2.13 37.37
C GLY A 64 13.86 1.38 36.05
N TYR A 65 13.80 0.04 36.07
CA TYR A 65 13.39 -0.75 34.91
C TYR A 65 11.87 -0.67 34.71
N ARG A 66 11.42 0.36 33.98
CA ARG A 66 10.12 0.35 33.29
C ARG A 66 10.28 -0.41 31.98
N ALA A 67 9.20 -0.98 31.43
CA ALA A 67 9.17 -1.32 30.01
C ALA A 67 9.42 -0.03 29.23
N LYS A 68 10.69 0.27 28.97
CA LYS A 68 11.12 0.76 27.67
C LYS A 68 10.56 -0.23 26.64
N LEU A 69 10.43 0.13 25.36
CA LEU A 69 10.04 -0.83 24.32
C LEU A 69 11.14 -1.92 24.19
N THR A 70 11.25 -2.81 25.19
CA THR A 70 12.25 -3.86 25.33
C THR A 70 11.83 -4.93 24.35
N GLY A 71 12.49 -4.91 23.19
CA GLY A 71 12.09 -5.68 22.02
C GLY A 71 12.07 -4.86 20.73
N ILE A 72 12.07 -3.52 20.80
CA ILE A 72 12.30 -2.66 19.63
C ILE A 72 13.69 -2.07 19.76
N THR A 73 14.60 -2.60 18.95
CA THR A 73 15.93 -2.04 18.74
C THR A 73 15.81 -0.65 18.09
N ARG A 74 16.87 0.15 18.24
CA ARG A 74 16.98 1.42 17.53
C ARG A 74 16.78 1.26 16.01
N ALA A 75 17.34 0.20 15.43
CA ALA A 75 17.20 -0.08 14.00
C ALA A 75 15.75 -0.37 13.59
N GLU A 76 14.98 -1.11 14.41
CA GLU A 76 13.55 -1.36 14.16
C GLU A 76 12.72 -0.08 14.30
N ALA A 77 13.00 0.75 15.31
CA ALA A 77 12.34 2.04 15.48
C ALA A 77 12.66 3.02 14.33
N GLU A 78 13.91 3.07 13.90
CA GLU A 78 14.36 3.82 12.72
C GLU A 78 13.69 3.28 11.44
N THR A 79 13.51 1.97 11.31
CA THR A 79 12.81 1.36 10.17
C THR A 79 11.33 1.69 10.16
N LEU A 80 10.66 1.75 11.32
CA LEU A 80 9.28 2.22 11.42
C LEU A 80 9.12 3.69 11.00
N SER A 81 10.19 4.49 11.08
CA SER A 81 10.19 5.86 10.55
C SER A 81 10.30 5.92 9.01
N ILE A 82 10.80 4.86 8.35
CA ILE A 82 10.85 4.72 6.88
C ILE A 82 9.46 4.51 6.28
N ALA A 83 8.46 4.09 7.07
CA ALA A 83 7.16 3.66 6.55
C ALA A 83 6.45 4.69 5.64
N GLY A 84 6.93 5.95 5.55
CA GLY A 84 6.54 6.87 4.48
C GLY A 84 5.06 7.28 4.55
N LEU A 85 4.43 7.01 5.69
CA LEU A 85 3.00 7.15 5.89
C LEU A 85 2.60 8.61 6.16
N THR A 86 3.50 9.59 6.10
CA THR A 86 3.18 10.98 6.44
C THR A 86 2.13 11.56 5.49
N GLY A 87 2.28 11.35 4.18
CA GLY A 87 1.26 11.74 3.19
C GLY A 87 -0.06 11.01 3.39
N ALA A 88 -0.01 9.68 3.50
CA ALA A 88 -1.21 8.87 3.69
C ALA A 88 -1.94 9.17 5.01
N ALA A 89 -1.22 9.41 6.10
CA ALA A 89 -1.78 9.80 7.39
C ALA A 89 -2.40 11.21 7.31
N SER A 90 -1.80 12.13 6.55
CA SER A 90 -2.41 13.44 6.30
C SER A 90 -3.75 13.31 5.57
N ASP A 91 -3.78 12.53 4.49
CA ASP A 91 -4.99 12.31 3.71
C ASP A 91 -6.10 11.65 4.53
N LEU A 92 -5.73 10.79 5.48
CA LEU A 92 -6.66 10.10 6.39
C LEU A 92 -7.02 10.90 7.66
N GLY A 93 -6.42 12.08 7.88
CA GLY A 93 -6.64 12.87 9.10
C GLY A 93 -6.00 12.29 10.37
N LEU A 94 -4.93 11.50 10.22
CA LEU A 94 -4.20 10.79 11.26
C LEU A 94 -2.83 11.42 11.60
N SER A 95 -2.53 12.61 11.09
CA SER A 95 -1.20 13.24 11.23
C SER A 95 -0.78 13.45 12.68
N GLU A 96 -1.69 13.92 13.55
CA GLU A 96 -1.36 14.16 14.96
C GLU A 96 -1.10 12.86 15.73
N GLN A 97 -1.89 11.82 15.45
CA GLN A 97 -1.72 10.49 16.04
C GLN A 97 -0.39 9.87 15.61
N LEU A 98 -0.05 9.99 14.32
CA LEU A 98 1.24 9.54 13.79
C LEU A 98 2.40 10.29 14.44
N ARG A 99 2.31 11.63 14.53
CA ARG A 99 3.33 12.47 15.18
C ARG A 99 3.50 12.10 16.65
N ALA A 100 2.41 11.92 17.39
CA ALA A 100 2.45 11.50 18.78
C ALA A 100 3.06 10.10 18.95
N ALA A 101 2.74 9.16 18.05
CA ALA A 101 3.32 7.82 18.06
C ALA A 101 4.83 7.86 17.78
N GLN A 102 5.29 8.66 16.82
CA GLN A 102 6.72 8.85 16.52
C GLN A 102 7.48 9.43 17.71
N VAL A 103 6.94 10.46 18.38
CA VAL A 103 7.56 11.02 19.60
C VAL A 103 7.65 9.97 20.70
N LYS A 104 6.58 9.19 20.93
CA LYS A 104 6.59 8.09 21.93
C LYS A 104 7.61 7.01 21.58
N LEU A 105 7.74 6.66 20.29
CA LEU A 105 8.69 5.65 19.81
C LEU A 105 10.14 6.09 20.04
N VAL A 106 10.48 7.34 19.69
CA VAL A 106 11.83 7.89 19.89
C VAL A 106 12.17 8.00 21.37
N THR A 107 11.25 8.54 22.18
CA THR A 107 11.46 8.75 23.62
C THR A 107 11.52 7.46 24.44
N ALA A 108 10.97 6.36 23.93
CA ALA A 108 11.01 5.06 24.58
C ALA A 108 12.31 4.27 24.34
N LEU A 109 13.24 4.77 23.51
CA LEU A 109 14.53 4.13 23.23
C LEU A 109 15.61 4.55 24.26
N PRO A 110 16.41 3.62 24.82
CA PRO A 110 17.39 3.91 25.86
C PRO A 110 18.50 4.90 25.48
N ASP A 111 18.90 4.94 24.20
CA ASP A 111 20.03 5.74 23.68
C ASP A 111 19.59 6.77 22.61
N ALA A 112 18.35 7.27 22.70
CA ALA A 112 17.87 8.31 21.79
C ALA A 112 18.61 9.63 22.05
N ALA A 113 19.73 9.84 21.37
CA ALA A 113 20.29 11.18 21.19
C ALA A 113 19.21 12.09 20.56
N PRO A 114 19.24 13.41 20.81
CA PRO A 114 18.24 14.37 20.31
C PRO A 114 18.16 14.48 18.77
N ASP A 115 19.04 13.78 18.05
CA ASP A 115 19.12 13.78 16.59
C ASP A 115 18.09 12.79 16.01
N THR A 116 16.84 13.22 16.08
CA THR A 116 15.62 12.53 15.64
C THR A 116 15.72 12.06 14.19
N SER A 117 15.75 10.75 13.98
CA SER A 117 15.74 10.02 12.70
C SER A 117 16.63 10.64 11.59
N ARG A 118 17.89 10.19 11.52
CA ARG A 118 18.77 10.43 10.34
C ARG A 118 18.07 10.08 9.02
N ILE A 119 17.13 9.13 9.05
CA ILE A 119 16.31 8.72 7.92
C ILE A 119 15.27 9.79 7.57
N GLY A 120 14.41 10.24 8.48
CA GLY A 120 13.36 11.21 8.16
C GLY A 120 13.87 12.55 7.62
N SER A 121 15.10 12.93 7.98
CA SER A 121 15.78 14.13 7.44
C SER A 121 16.52 13.89 6.11
N ARG A 122 16.70 12.63 5.68
CA ARG A 122 17.50 12.27 4.49
C ARG A 122 16.76 11.39 3.47
N LEU A 123 15.59 10.88 3.83
CA LEU A 123 14.75 10.01 3.02
C LEU A 123 13.34 10.57 3.04
N HIS A 124 12.90 11.07 1.89
CA HIS A 124 11.54 11.51 1.64
C HIS A 124 10.94 10.60 0.57
N ILE A 125 9.86 9.89 0.92
CA ILE A 125 9.11 9.07 -0.01
C ILE A 125 7.95 9.91 -0.52
N ASP A 126 8.06 10.37 -1.76
CA ASP A 126 6.97 11.00 -2.50
C ASP A 126 6.47 10.01 -3.57
N PRO A 127 5.33 9.33 -3.35
CA PRO A 127 4.79 8.37 -4.29
C PRO A 127 4.02 9.04 -5.45
N VAL A 128 3.90 10.37 -5.48
CA VAL A 128 3.16 11.10 -6.51
C VAL A 128 4.07 11.39 -7.71
N GLY A 129 3.59 11.12 -8.93
CA GLY A 129 4.35 11.41 -10.14
C GLY A 129 4.47 12.93 -10.40
N TRP A 130 5.59 13.37 -10.97
CA TRP A 130 5.88 14.79 -11.28
C TRP A 130 4.76 15.57 -11.98
N TYR A 131 4.02 14.91 -12.88
CA TYR A 131 2.95 15.52 -13.68
C TYR A 131 1.55 15.23 -13.15
N GLN A 132 1.44 14.66 -11.95
CA GLN A 132 0.18 14.33 -11.31
C GLN A 132 -0.02 15.23 -10.10
N ARG A 133 -1.23 15.79 -9.96
CA ARG A 133 -1.68 16.39 -8.71
C ARG A 133 -2.69 15.46 -8.08
N PRO A 134 -2.63 15.21 -6.76
CA PRO A 134 -3.64 14.45 -6.06
C PRO A 134 -5.01 15.07 -6.32
N SER A 135 -5.96 14.24 -6.74
CA SER A 135 -7.34 14.68 -6.91
C SER A 135 -7.97 14.91 -5.53
N PRO A 136 -8.88 15.90 -5.35
CA PRO A 136 -9.58 16.08 -4.08
C PRO A 136 -10.37 14.81 -3.69
N THR A 137 -10.19 14.35 -2.46
CA THR A 137 -10.85 13.16 -1.92
C THR A 137 -11.69 13.50 -0.68
N PRO A 138 -12.75 14.33 -0.82
CA PRO A 138 -13.52 14.84 0.34
C PRO A 138 -14.16 13.73 1.19
N TRP A 139 -14.35 12.55 0.61
CA TRP A 139 -14.99 11.41 1.27
C TRP A 139 -14.01 10.45 1.97
N LEU A 140 -12.70 10.66 1.83
CA LEU A 140 -11.69 9.67 2.24
C LEU A 140 -11.74 9.34 3.72
N THR A 141 -11.79 10.36 4.60
CA THR A 141 -11.87 10.13 6.06
C THR A 141 -13.13 9.37 6.45
N MET A 142 -14.27 9.68 5.84
CA MET A 142 -15.53 8.95 6.08
C MET A 142 -15.45 7.50 5.62
N LEU A 143 -14.86 7.25 4.45
CA LEU A 143 -14.64 5.89 3.94
C LEU A 143 -13.70 5.10 4.84
N ALA A 144 -12.64 5.72 5.34
CA ALA A 144 -11.70 5.07 6.27
C ALA A 144 -12.41 4.64 7.55
N GLY A 145 -13.23 5.53 8.13
CA GLY A 145 -14.11 5.19 9.25
C GLY A 145 -15.02 3.99 8.93
N ALA A 146 -15.70 4.02 7.78
CA ALA A 146 -16.58 2.93 7.36
C ALA A 146 -15.86 1.59 7.18
N VAL A 147 -14.62 1.60 6.66
CA VAL A 147 -13.78 0.40 6.55
C VAL A 147 -13.37 -0.13 7.93
N TRP A 148 -12.89 0.73 8.83
CA TRP A 148 -12.47 0.32 10.17
C TRP A 148 -13.62 -0.21 11.02
N GLU A 149 -14.80 0.43 10.93
CA GLU A 149 -16.00 0.06 11.69
C GLU A 149 -16.87 -0.98 10.98
N GLN A 150 -16.47 -1.45 9.79
CA GLN A 150 -17.22 -2.40 8.96
C GLN A 150 -18.66 -1.93 8.66
N LYS A 151 -18.85 -0.63 8.44
CA LYS A 151 -20.14 -0.02 8.11
C LYS A 151 -20.39 -0.02 6.61
N ARG A 152 -21.61 -0.36 6.22
CA ARG A 152 -22.03 -0.29 4.81
C ARG A 152 -22.09 1.15 4.34
N ILE A 153 -21.84 1.33 3.05
CA ILE A 153 -21.94 2.64 2.40
C ILE A 153 -22.88 2.58 1.22
N SER A 154 -23.53 3.69 0.90
CA SER A 154 -24.10 3.94 -0.41
C SER A 154 -23.40 5.11 -1.08
N MET A 155 -23.14 4.97 -2.37
CA MET A 155 -22.41 5.99 -3.12
C MET A 155 -22.94 6.17 -4.53
N GLN A 156 -22.82 7.39 -5.04
CA GLN A 156 -22.98 7.72 -6.44
C GLN A 156 -21.59 7.81 -7.08
N TYR A 157 -21.35 7.01 -8.11
CA TYR A 157 -20.03 6.91 -8.74
C TYR A 157 -20.07 7.42 -10.18
N ARG A 158 -19.14 8.32 -10.54
CA ARG A 158 -18.97 8.77 -11.92
C ARG A 158 -18.07 7.79 -12.65
N THR A 159 -18.62 7.12 -13.66
CA THR A 159 -17.85 6.22 -14.49
C THR A 159 -17.07 7.01 -15.54
N TRP A 160 -15.93 6.46 -15.99
CA TRP A 160 -15.06 7.07 -16.99
C TRP A 160 -15.33 6.56 -18.41
N ASN A 161 -16.25 5.59 -18.57
CA ASN A 161 -16.58 5.02 -19.87
C ASN A 161 -17.52 5.94 -20.67
N ALA A 162 -17.29 6.01 -21.98
CA ALA A 162 -17.98 6.88 -22.94
C ALA A 162 -19.52 6.72 -23.00
N SER A 163 -20.09 5.76 -22.26
CA SER A 163 -21.54 5.56 -22.12
C SER A 163 -22.21 6.61 -21.22
N GLY A 164 -21.47 7.34 -20.38
CA GLY A 164 -22.01 8.42 -19.54
C GLY A 164 -23.05 7.99 -18.49
N GLU A 165 -23.27 6.69 -18.31
CA GLU A 165 -24.20 6.17 -17.30
C GLU A 165 -23.57 6.26 -15.92
N ASN A 166 -23.99 7.25 -15.13
CA ASN A 166 -23.72 7.26 -13.69
C ASN A 166 -24.22 5.95 -13.09
N GLU A 167 -23.37 5.22 -12.36
CA GLU A 167 -23.89 4.15 -11.52
C GLU A 167 -24.84 4.81 -10.50
N GLY A 168 -26.13 4.43 -10.55
CA GLY A 168 -27.11 4.87 -9.57
C GLY A 168 -26.65 4.55 -8.14
N VAL A 169 -27.22 5.26 -7.16
CA VAL A 169 -26.87 5.07 -5.74
C VAL A 169 -27.06 3.62 -5.35
N ARG A 170 -25.98 2.95 -4.91
CA ARG A 170 -25.99 1.53 -4.54
C ARG A 170 -25.24 1.29 -3.25
N VAL A 171 -25.75 0.35 -2.45
CA VAL A 171 -25.11 -0.11 -1.21
C VAL A 171 -23.93 -1.03 -1.52
N ARG A 172 -22.85 -0.89 -0.75
CA ARG A 172 -21.57 -1.60 -0.89
C ARG A 172 -20.99 -1.90 0.50
N ASP A 173 -20.25 -3.02 0.59
CA ASP A 173 -19.45 -3.38 1.76
C ASP A 173 -18.00 -2.89 1.53
N PRO A 174 -17.53 -1.82 2.19
CA PRO A 174 -16.17 -1.31 1.99
C PRO A 174 -15.13 -2.19 2.72
N LEU A 175 -14.26 -2.86 1.96
CA LEU A 175 -13.28 -3.82 2.51
C LEU A 175 -11.89 -3.22 2.72
N GLY A 176 -11.50 -2.17 2.00
CA GLY A 176 -10.17 -1.61 2.17
C GLY A 176 -9.91 -0.37 1.34
N LEU A 177 -8.88 0.37 1.74
CA LEU A 177 -8.37 1.53 1.03
C LEU A 177 -6.95 1.25 0.53
N VAL A 178 -6.66 1.64 -0.70
CA VAL A 178 -5.36 1.48 -1.33
C VAL A 178 -4.90 2.80 -1.92
N LEU A 179 -3.65 3.19 -1.65
CA LEU A 179 -2.99 4.31 -2.28
C LEU A 179 -2.05 3.77 -3.38
N LYS A 180 -2.37 4.03 -4.66
CA LYS A 180 -1.53 3.64 -5.81
C LYS A 180 -1.24 4.87 -6.66
N GLY A 181 0.05 5.20 -6.81
CA GLY A 181 0.50 6.32 -7.66
C GLY A 181 -0.11 7.67 -7.26
N GLY A 182 -0.22 7.95 -5.96
CA GLY A 182 -0.83 9.20 -5.46
C GLY A 182 -2.36 9.23 -5.51
N GLU A 183 -3.02 8.16 -5.94
CA GLU A 183 -4.48 8.10 -6.04
C GLU A 183 -5.06 7.05 -5.08
N TRP A 184 -6.15 7.44 -4.41
CA TRP A 184 -6.86 6.58 -3.46
C TRP A 184 -7.93 5.75 -4.17
N TYR A 185 -7.96 4.46 -3.84
CA TYR A 185 -8.92 3.48 -4.32
C TYR A 185 -9.62 2.80 -3.15
N LEU A 186 -10.93 2.63 -3.28
CA LEU A 186 -11.77 1.87 -2.38
C LEU A 186 -12.02 0.49 -2.98
N VAL A 187 -11.63 -0.56 -2.25
CA VAL A 187 -11.99 -1.95 -2.55
C VAL A 187 -13.27 -2.26 -1.79
N THR A 188 -14.29 -2.72 -2.51
CA THR A 188 -15.60 -3.09 -1.94
C THR A 188 -15.99 -4.49 -2.38
N ARG A 189 -16.93 -5.08 -1.65
CA ARG A 189 -17.65 -6.29 -2.07
C ARG A 189 -19.07 -5.95 -2.49
N VAL A 190 -19.49 -6.57 -3.58
CA VAL A 190 -20.85 -6.57 -4.10
C VAL A 190 -21.29 -8.02 -4.23
N ARG A 191 -22.13 -8.48 -3.28
CA ARG A 191 -22.48 -9.91 -3.15
C ARG A 191 -21.20 -10.74 -2.97
N THR A 192 -20.77 -11.47 -4.00
CA THR A 192 -19.56 -12.29 -4.01
C THR A 192 -18.41 -11.71 -4.82
N GLN A 193 -18.62 -10.57 -5.50
CA GLN A 193 -17.62 -9.98 -6.39
C GLN A 193 -16.97 -8.76 -5.75
N LEU A 194 -15.65 -8.65 -5.89
CA LEU A 194 -14.93 -7.45 -5.53
C LEU A 194 -15.03 -6.40 -6.62
N ARG A 195 -15.11 -5.14 -6.21
CA ARG A 195 -15.08 -3.97 -7.10
C ARG A 195 -14.23 -2.87 -6.51
N THR A 196 -13.43 -2.26 -7.37
CA THR A 196 -12.54 -1.15 -7.05
C THR A 196 -13.10 0.16 -7.59
N TYR A 197 -13.04 1.21 -6.77
CA TYR A 197 -13.51 2.54 -7.14
C TYR A 197 -12.44 3.57 -6.81
N ARG A 198 -12.12 4.47 -7.75
CA ARG A 198 -11.28 5.62 -7.46
C ARG A 198 -12.04 6.61 -6.56
N VAL A 199 -11.49 6.93 -5.39
CA VAL A 199 -12.19 7.72 -4.36
C VAL A 199 -12.56 9.12 -4.88
N SER A 200 -11.69 9.74 -5.67
CA SER A 200 -11.95 11.06 -6.27
C SER A 200 -13.09 11.08 -7.30
N SER A 201 -13.54 9.92 -7.77
CA SER A 201 -14.68 9.77 -8.70
C SER A 201 -16.02 9.54 -7.98
N ILE A 202 -16.03 9.48 -6.64
CA ILE A 202 -17.25 9.37 -5.84
C ILE A 202 -17.91 10.76 -5.76
N ALA A 203 -19.11 10.89 -6.31
CA ALA A 203 -19.86 12.13 -6.33
C ALA A 203 -20.60 12.39 -5.01
N GLN A 204 -21.19 11.33 -4.43
CA GLN A 204 -21.94 11.38 -3.19
C GLN A 204 -21.66 10.11 -2.38
N LEU A 205 -21.62 10.25 -1.05
CA LEU A 205 -21.42 9.15 -0.11
C LEU A 205 -22.39 9.27 1.06
N THR A 206 -22.96 8.14 1.48
CA THR A 206 -23.70 8.00 2.74
C THR A 206 -23.18 6.76 3.45
N VAL A 207 -22.83 6.91 4.73
CA VAL A 207 -22.45 5.80 5.61
C VAL A 207 -23.69 5.36 6.37
N HIS A 208 -23.94 4.07 6.42
CA HIS A 208 -25.06 3.48 7.15
C HIS A 208 -24.61 2.94 8.50
N ASP A 209 -25.52 2.86 9.47
CA ASP A 209 -25.26 2.20 10.75
C ASP A 209 -25.23 0.67 10.64
N GLU A 210 -25.77 0.12 9.55
CA GLU A 210 -25.71 -1.30 9.24
C GLU A 210 -24.26 -1.74 8.99
N THR A 211 -23.83 -2.77 9.72
CA THR A 211 -22.51 -3.38 9.54
C THR A 211 -22.55 -4.56 8.59
N PHE A 212 -21.38 -5.00 8.14
CA PHE A 212 -21.23 -6.21 7.34
C PHE A 212 -20.12 -7.09 7.91
N GLU A 213 -20.20 -8.40 7.66
CA GLU A 213 -19.13 -9.33 8.05
C GLU A 213 -18.02 -9.32 6.99
N ARG A 214 -16.82 -8.95 7.41
CA ARG A 214 -15.63 -9.06 6.57
C ARG A 214 -15.33 -10.55 6.32
N PRO A 215 -15.07 -10.99 5.07
CA PRO A 215 -14.68 -12.38 4.81
C PRO A 215 -13.41 -12.76 5.59
N GLU A 216 -13.38 -13.95 6.18
CA GLU A 216 -12.24 -14.43 6.99
C GLU A 216 -10.96 -14.57 6.14
N ASP A 217 -11.09 -15.09 4.91
CA ASP A 217 -9.96 -15.32 4.00
C ASP A 217 -9.56 -14.08 3.17
N PHE A 218 -10.12 -12.91 3.46
CA PHE A 218 -9.86 -11.71 2.66
C PHE A 218 -8.53 -11.05 3.04
N ASP A 219 -7.59 -11.06 2.10
CA ASP A 219 -6.36 -10.25 2.14
C ASP A 219 -6.42 -9.09 1.14
N LEU A 220 -6.30 -7.84 1.64
CA LEU A 220 -6.40 -6.65 0.79
C LEU A 220 -5.27 -6.54 -0.23
N ARG A 221 -4.05 -6.96 0.12
CA ARG A 221 -2.88 -6.86 -0.74
C ARG A 221 -2.99 -7.86 -1.89
N ASP A 222 -3.34 -9.10 -1.59
CA ASP A 222 -3.45 -10.16 -2.58
C ASP A 222 -4.58 -9.85 -3.57
N GLU A 223 -5.76 -9.46 -3.05
CA GLU A 223 -6.90 -9.09 -3.87
C GLU A 223 -6.63 -7.85 -4.73
N TRP A 224 -5.94 -6.85 -4.18
CA TRP A 224 -5.52 -5.69 -4.95
C TRP A 224 -4.55 -6.06 -6.07
N THR A 225 -3.55 -6.88 -5.77
CA THR A 225 -2.53 -7.31 -6.73
C THR A 225 -3.17 -8.10 -7.88
N ALA A 226 -4.08 -9.03 -7.56
CA ALA A 226 -4.86 -9.77 -8.54
C ALA A 226 -5.75 -8.85 -9.37
N ALA A 227 -6.44 -7.89 -8.75
CA ALA A 227 -7.30 -6.93 -9.44
C ALA A 227 -6.52 -6.04 -10.42
N VAL A 228 -5.34 -5.54 -10.03
CA VAL A 228 -4.46 -4.76 -10.91
C VAL A 228 -4.00 -5.58 -12.10
N ALA A 229 -3.50 -6.80 -11.87
CA ALA A 229 -3.02 -7.66 -12.95
C ALA A 229 -4.14 -8.05 -13.94
N SER A 230 -5.33 -8.37 -13.40
CA SER A 230 -6.50 -8.65 -14.21
C SER A 230 -6.95 -7.42 -15.02
N PHE A 231 -6.95 -6.24 -14.40
CA PHE A 231 -7.31 -4.99 -15.08
C PHE A 231 -6.34 -4.68 -16.21
N GLU A 232 -5.02 -4.69 -15.96
CA GLU A 232 -3.98 -4.44 -16.96
C GLU A 232 -4.12 -5.40 -18.15
N THR A 233 -4.35 -6.69 -17.90
CA THR A 233 -4.58 -7.69 -18.95
C THR A 233 -5.89 -7.43 -19.70
N SER A 234 -6.96 -7.04 -19.01
CA SER A 234 -8.29 -6.81 -19.61
C SER A 234 -8.32 -5.60 -20.55
N LEU A 235 -7.39 -4.65 -20.38
CA LEU A 235 -7.26 -3.50 -21.26
C LEU A 235 -6.68 -3.92 -22.63
N LEU A 236 -5.75 -4.88 -22.64
CA LEU A 236 -5.03 -5.37 -23.80
C LEU A 236 -5.89 -6.30 -24.69
N LYS A 237 -6.77 -5.69 -25.49
CA LYS A 237 -7.77 -6.39 -26.30
C LYS A 237 -7.34 -6.68 -27.74
N HIS A 238 -6.25 -6.07 -28.20
CA HIS A 238 -5.78 -6.18 -29.57
C HIS A 238 -4.28 -6.44 -29.60
N THR A 239 -3.76 -6.75 -30.79
CA THR A 239 -2.32 -6.87 -31.04
C THR A 239 -1.95 -5.89 -32.13
N ALA A 240 -0.87 -5.14 -31.94
CA ALA A 240 -0.31 -4.27 -32.96
C ALA A 240 1.06 -4.76 -33.38
N ARG A 241 1.31 -4.73 -34.69
CA ARG A 241 2.65 -4.89 -35.26
C ARG A 241 3.13 -3.53 -35.71
N LEU A 242 4.26 -3.10 -35.18
CA LEU A 242 4.85 -1.79 -35.37
C LEU A 242 6.23 -1.94 -35.99
N ARG A 243 6.70 -0.90 -36.66
CA ARG A 243 8.09 -0.69 -37.01
C ARG A 243 8.60 0.51 -36.22
N LEU A 244 9.66 0.34 -35.46
CA LEU A 244 10.25 1.40 -34.63
C LEU A 244 11.65 1.71 -35.09
N SER A 245 11.99 2.99 -35.19
CA SER A 245 13.37 3.42 -35.41
C SER A 245 14.22 3.16 -34.15
N PRO A 246 15.56 3.26 -34.20
CA PRO A 246 16.39 3.16 -32.99
C PRO A 246 15.95 4.08 -31.85
N GLU A 247 15.57 5.33 -32.17
CA GLU A 247 15.01 6.29 -31.19
C GLU A 247 13.60 5.90 -30.70
N GLY A 248 12.79 5.22 -31.51
CA GLY A 248 11.50 4.68 -31.08
C GLY A 248 11.69 3.55 -30.05
N MET A 249 12.72 2.72 -30.25
CA MET A 249 13.06 1.63 -29.33
C MET A 249 13.50 2.13 -27.95
N THR A 250 14.21 3.25 -27.84
CA THR A 250 14.58 3.83 -26.53
C THR A 250 13.34 4.27 -25.73
N ARG A 251 12.23 4.54 -26.42
CA ARG A 251 10.96 5.02 -25.85
C ARG A 251 9.89 3.93 -25.76
N LEU A 252 10.22 2.68 -26.10
CA LEU A 252 9.27 1.56 -26.10
C LEU A 252 8.54 1.40 -24.76
N HIS A 253 9.24 1.62 -23.65
CA HIS A 253 8.69 1.57 -22.29
C HIS A 253 7.47 2.49 -22.06
N ARG A 254 7.29 3.52 -22.90
CA ARG A 254 6.13 4.43 -22.84
C ARG A 254 4.82 3.79 -23.30
N LEU A 255 4.88 2.67 -24.02
CA LEU A 255 3.70 1.91 -24.46
C LEU A 255 3.12 1.00 -23.36
N GLY A 256 3.70 1.04 -22.14
CA GLY A 256 3.23 0.31 -20.97
C GLY A 256 4.05 -0.94 -20.66
N ALA A 257 4.38 -1.15 -19.39
CA ALA A 257 5.28 -2.23 -18.94
C ALA A 257 4.80 -3.63 -19.37
N VAL A 258 3.52 -3.94 -19.15
CA VAL A 258 2.93 -5.25 -19.50
C VAL A 258 2.96 -5.51 -21.00
N ALA A 259 2.66 -4.49 -21.82
CA ALA A 259 2.70 -4.61 -23.27
C ALA A 259 4.13 -4.86 -23.77
N VAL A 260 5.11 -4.18 -23.17
CA VAL A 260 6.53 -4.32 -23.51
C VAL A 260 7.11 -5.67 -23.06
N GLU A 261 6.74 -6.16 -21.89
CA GLU A 261 7.14 -7.50 -21.41
C GLU A 261 6.64 -8.61 -22.34
N GLN A 262 5.47 -8.43 -22.95
CA GLN A 262 4.88 -9.37 -23.91
C GLN A 262 5.29 -9.09 -25.35
N ALA A 263 6.15 -8.10 -25.60
CA ALA A 263 6.53 -7.72 -26.94
C ALA A 263 7.49 -8.74 -27.58
N HIS A 264 7.21 -9.10 -28.83
CA HIS A 264 8.14 -9.81 -29.69
C HIS A 264 8.89 -8.79 -30.55
N ILE A 265 10.20 -8.68 -30.35
CA ILE A 265 11.06 -7.71 -31.04
C ILE A 265 11.95 -8.47 -32.03
N ALA A 266 11.82 -8.14 -33.32
CA ALA A 266 12.67 -8.64 -34.38
C ALA A 266 14.08 -7.99 -34.34
N PRO A 267 15.12 -8.64 -34.90
CA PRO A 267 16.42 -8.01 -35.05
C PRO A 267 16.36 -6.73 -35.90
N PRO A 268 17.29 -5.78 -35.70
CA PRO A 268 17.33 -4.55 -36.48
C PRO A 268 17.58 -4.84 -37.96
N SER A 269 16.84 -4.12 -38.80
CA SER A 269 17.02 -4.07 -40.24
C SER A 269 18.44 -3.58 -40.58
N GLU A 270 19.14 -4.31 -41.44
CA GLU A 270 20.49 -3.94 -41.87
C GLU A 270 20.53 -2.65 -42.71
N GLN A 271 19.39 -2.22 -43.28
CA GLN A 271 19.34 -1.06 -44.16
C GLN A 271 19.19 0.27 -43.41
N ASP A 272 18.36 0.30 -42.36
CA ASP A 272 17.97 1.53 -41.67
C ASP A 272 17.93 1.41 -40.14
N GLY A 273 18.23 0.23 -39.58
CA GLY A 273 18.24 -0.02 -38.15
C GLY A 273 16.85 -0.08 -37.52
N TRP A 274 15.77 -0.01 -38.31
CA TRP A 274 14.41 -0.13 -37.78
C TRP A 274 14.11 -1.58 -37.38
N GLN A 275 13.29 -1.75 -36.34
CA GLN A 275 12.91 -3.05 -35.80
C GLN A 275 11.40 -3.23 -35.88
N GLU A 276 10.96 -4.44 -36.29
CA GLU A 276 9.57 -4.83 -36.13
C GLU A 276 9.30 -5.25 -34.68
N VAL A 277 8.23 -4.73 -34.10
CA VAL A 277 7.79 -5.03 -32.73
C VAL A 277 6.32 -5.41 -32.77
N THR A 278 6.00 -6.61 -32.29
CA THR A 278 4.62 -7.06 -32.11
C THR A 278 4.30 -7.07 -30.63
N LEU A 279 3.30 -6.30 -30.21
CA LEU A 279 2.92 -6.16 -28.81
C LEU A 279 1.39 -6.07 -28.65
N PRO A 280 0.84 -6.50 -27.51
CA PRO A 280 -0.57 -6.31 -27.23
C PRO A 280 -0.86 -4.83 -26.97
N VAL A 281 -1.99 -4.34 -27.47
CA VAL A 281 -2.44 -2.95 -27.29
C VAL A 281 -3.86 -2.91 -26.75
N GLU A 282 -4.21 -1.78 -26.14
CA GLU A 282 -5.56 -1.53 -25.69
C GLU A 282 -6.54 -1.26 -26.84
N GLN A 283 -7.68 -0.63 -26.56
CA GLN A 283 -8.56 -0.13 -27.60
C GLN A 283 -7.79 0.76 -28.59
N LEU A 284 -8.05 0.55 -29.88
CA LEU A 284 -7.26 1.17 -30.96
C LEU A 284 -7.24 2.70 -30.93
N GLY A 285 -8.26 3.36 -30.35
CA GLY A 285 -8.24 4.81 -30.15
C GLY A 285 -7.14 5.25 -29.18
N TYR A 286 -7.11 4.65 -27.99
CA TYR A 286 -6.09 4.94 -26.98
C TYR A 286 -4.70 4.48 -27.44
N ALA A 287 -4.61 3.34 -28.13
CA ALA A 287 -3.35 2.90 -28.72
C ALA A 287 -2.80 3.93 -29.73
N ALA A 288 -3.66 4.52 -30.58
CA ALA A 288 -3.22 5.58 -31.51
C ALA A 288 -2.71 6.82 -30.77
N GLU A 289 -3.38 7.25 -29.69
CA GLU A 289 -2.94 8.38 -28.86
C GLU A 289 -1.58 8.12 -28.19
N GLN A 290 -1.35 6.91 -27.68
CA GLN A 290 -0.04 6.53 -27.12
C GLN A 290 1.06 6.57 -28.18
N LEU A 291 0.78 6.06 -29.38
CA LEU A 291 1.76 6.00 -30.47
C LEU A 291 2.13 7.40 -30.99
N LEU A 292 1.22 8.39 -30.92
CA LEU A 292 1.57 9.78 -31.23
C LEU A 292 2.73 10.30 -30.37
N GLY A 293 2.86 9.83 -29.13
CA GLY A 293 3.96 10.18 -28.23
C GLY A 293 5.34 9.71 -28.71
N LEU A 294 5.39 8.78 -29.66
CA LEU A 294 6.62 8.36 -30.36
C LEU A 294 6.93 9.21 -31.59
N ALA A 295 6.01 10.09 -32.00
CA ALA A 295 6.14 11.00 -33.13
C ALA A 295 6.59 10.27 -34.41
N GLY A 296 7.59 10.80 -35.13
CA GLY A 296 8.11 10.21 -36.38
C GLY A 296 8.95 8.94 -36.22
N HIS A 297 8.95 8.31 -35.03
CA HIS A 297 9.77 7.13 -34.74
C HIS A 297 8.97 5.81 -34.71
N VAL A 298 7.72 5.84 -35.20
CA VAL A 298 6.86 4.68 -35.28
C VAL A 298 6.08 4.62 -36.59
N GLU A 299 6.01 3.42 -37.15
CA GLU A 299 5.11 3.06 -38.24
C GLU A 299 4.23 1.90 -37.77
N VAL A 300 2.91 2.04 -37.88
CA VAL A 300 1.99 0.92 -37.61
C VAL A 300 1.95 0.03 -38.84
N LEU A 301 2.25 -1.26 -38.72
CA LEU A 301 2.13 -2.25 -39.80
C LEU A 301 0.78 -2.96 -39.80
N ASP A 302 0.26 -3.28 -38.61
CA ASP A 302 -1.04 -3.93 -38.38
C ASP A 302 -1.58 -3.55 -36.99
N PRO A 303 -2.91 -3.44 -36.76
CA PRO A 303 -3.99 -3.55 -37.74
C PRO A 303 -4.18 -2.26 -38.56
N PRO A 304 -4.74 -2.34 -39.78
CA PRO A 304 -4.92 -1.19 -40.66
C PRO A 304 -5.81 -0.10 -40.04
N GLU A 305 -6.77 -0.48 -39.19
CA GLU A 305 -7.62 0.47 -38.45
C GLU A 305 -6.81 1.33 -37.46
N LEU A 306 -5.78 0.77 -36.83
CA LEU A 306 -4.89 1.51 -35.95
C LEU A 306 -4.02 2.49 -36.74
N ARG A 307 -3.47 2.03 -37.87
CA ARG A 307 -2.70 2.87 -38.81
C ARG A 307 -3.54 4.07 -39.27
N GLU A 308 -4.79 3.82 -39.67
CA GLU A 308 -5.70 4.86 -40.15
C GLU A 308 -6.08 5.87 -39.05
N ARG A 309 -6.30 5.40 -37.81
CA ARG A 309 -6.55 6.29 -36.66
C ARG A 309 -5.36 7.19 -36.37
N LEU A 310 -4.15 6.62 -36.33
CA LEU A 310 -2.93 7.38 -36.10
C LEU A 310 -2.71 8.43 -37.19
N ARG A 311 -2.91 8.06 -38.47
CA ARG A 311 -2.84 8.99 -39.61
C ARG A 311 -3.80 10.16 -39.44
N LYS A 312 -5.08 9.89 -39.14
CA LYS A 312 -6.10 10.93 -38.93
C LYS A 312 -5.74 11.89 -37.81
N LEU A 313 -5.26 11.39 -36.68
CA LEU A 313 -4.84 12.25 -35.56
C LEU A 313 -3.63 13.12 -35.95
N GLY A 314 -2.66 12.55 -36.66
CA GLY A 314 -1.52 13.31 -37.19
C GLY A 314 -1.93 14.44 -38.14
N GLU A 315 -2.87 14.17 -39.05
CA GLU A 315 -3.40 15.18 -39.98
C GLU A 315 -4.19 16.28 -39.27
N GLN A 316 -4.98 15.93 -38.26
CA GLN A 316 -5.68 16.90 -37.43
C GLN A 316 -4.71 17.82 -36.69
N ILE A 317 -3.67 17.25 -36.08
CA ILE A 317 -2.62 18.02 -35.41
C ILE A 317 -1.92 18.95 -36.42
N ALA A 318 -1.52 18.44 -37.59
CA ALA A 318 -0.88 19.25 -38.62
C ALA A 318 -1.77 20.40 -39.09
N THR A 319 -3.06 20.13 -39.32
CA THR A 319 -4.05 21.14 -39.75
C THR A 319 -4.23 22.25 -38.71
N LEU A 320 -4.33 21.89 -37.42
CA LEU A 320 -4.50 22.85 -36.33
C LEU A 320 -3.27 23.76 -36.12
N ASN A 321 -2.09 23.35 -36.60
CA ASN A 321 -0.82 24.05 -36.40
C ASN A 321 -0.21 24.59 -37.69
N ALA A 322 -0.97 24.69 -38.79
CA ALA A 322 -0.49 25.18 -40.08
C ALA A 322 -0.31 26.72 -40.15
N GLY A 323 -0.21 27.38 -39.01
CA GLY A 323 -0.13 28.84 -38.87
C GLY A 323 1.25 29.44 -39.16
#